data_AF-A0A3D0JQF9-F1
#
_entry.id   AF-A0A3D0JQF9-F1
#
_cell.length_a   1.000
_cell.length_b   1.000
_cell.length_c   1.000
_cell.angle_alpha   90.00
_cell.angle_beta   90.00
_cell.angle_gamma   90.00
#
_symmetry.space_group_name_H-M   'P 1'
#
loop_
_entity.id
_entity.type
_entity.pdbx_description
1 polymer ?
#
loop_
_entity_poly.entity_id
_entity_poly.type
_entity_poly.pdbx_seq_one_letter_code
_entity_poly.pdbx_strand_id
1 'polypeptide(L)'
;MNGAQNNPWMRWGKRALTLFFLLAVPVLLYMLIRNLDWAEVRQSLSDYSAQTLLVGVLIVLASYLVFSGYDLLGRHYSRHHLPARQVMPVAMVCYAFNLNFTTWIGGVAMRYRLYMRLGLSASTVTPLLSLILLTNWTGHMALAGVTFA
;
A
#
# COMPACT_ATOMS: atom_id res chain seq x y z
N MET A 1 33.85 13.35 0.84
CA MET A 1 33.58 13.15 -0.61
C MET A 1 33.59 11.65 -0.86
N ASN A 2 32.44 10.98 -0.77
CA ASN A 2 32.38 9.52 -0.81
C ASN A 2 32.18 9.05 -2.25
N GLY A 3 33.26 8.52 -2.84
CA GLY A 3 33.24 7.90 -4.17
C GLY A 3 32.42 6.61 -4.14
N ALA A 4 31.18 6.70 -4.61
CA ALA A 4 30.42 5.50 -4.97
C ALA A 4 31.15 4.79 -6.11
N GLN A 5 31.89 3.73 -5.79
CA GLN A 5 32.42 2.79 -6.77
C GLN A 5 31.25 2.26 -7.59
N ASN A 6 31.09 2.79 -8.80
CA ASN A 6 30.08 2.37 -9.74
C ASN A 6 30.50 1.05 -10.37
N ASN A 7 30.41 -0.04 -9.61
CA ASN A 7 30.70 -1.38 -10.10
C ASN A 7 29.70 -1.72 -11.23
N PRO A 8 30.16 -1.81 -12.50
CA PRO A 8 29.27 -2.02 -13.65
C PRO A 8 28.55 -3.36 -13.55
N TRP A 9 29.17 -4.37 -12.97
CA TRP A 9 28.58 -5.70 -12.77
C TRP A 9 27.33 -5.65 -11.87
N MET A 10 27.36 -4.82 -10.83
CA MET A 10 26.23 -4.63 -9.92
C MET A 10 25.08 -3.85 -10.59
N ARG A 11 25.38 -2.97 -11.54
CA ARG A 11 24.36 -2.27 -12.36
C ARG A 11 23.70 -3.23 -13.35
N TRP A 12 24.48 -4.07 -14.02
CA TRP A 12 23.98 -5.09 -14.95
C TRP A 12 23.19 -6.19 -14.22
N GLY A 13 23.66 -6.66 -13.07
CA GLY A 13 22.94 -7.62 -12.23
C GLY A 13 21.59 -7.08 -11.75
N LYS A 14 21.54 -5.83 -11.27
CA LYS A 14 20.26 -5.17 -10.92
C LYS A 14 19.31 -5.07 -12.11
N ARG A 15 19.80 -4.68 -13.29
CA ARG A 15 18.98 -4.59 -14.51
C ARG A 15 18.45 -5.95 -14.95
N ALA A 16 19.29 -6.98 -14.95
CA ALA A 16 18.89 -8.34 -15.28
C ALA A 16 17.82 -8.87 -14.31
N LEU A 17 18.00 -8.64 -13.01
CA LEU A 17 17.01 -8.99 -12.00
C LEU A 17 15.69 -8.25 -12.19
N THR A 18 15.73 -6.94 -12.46
CA THR A 18 14.52 -6.15 -12.74
C THR A 18 13.82 -6.64 -14.01
N LEU A 19 14.55 -6.90 -15.09
CA LEU A 19 13.99 -7.47 -16.33
C LEU A 19 13.39 -8.85 -16.09
N PHE A 20 14.06 -9.69 -15.30
CA PHE A 20 13.56 -11.01 -14.93
C PHE A 20 12.21 -10.89 -14.22
N PHE A 21 12.09 -10.08 -13.18
CA PHE A 21 10.80 -9.89 -12.49
C PHE A 21 9.74 -9.25 -13.39
N LEU A 22 10.13 -8.28 -14.22
CA LEU A 22 9.24 -7.59 -15.15
C LEU A 22 8.65 -8.56 -16.19
N LEU A 23 9.38 -9.59 -16.60
CA LEU A 23 8.91 -10.61 -17.55
C LEU A 23 8.27 -11.80 -16.85
N ALA A 24 8.84 -12.26 -15.73
CA ALA A 24 8.37 -13.42 -15.00
C ALA A 24 6.97 -13.21 -14.43
N VAL A 25 6.68 -12.05 -13.84
CA VAL A 25 5.36 -11.78 -13.23
C VAL A 25 4.23 -11.84 -14.28
N PRO A 26 4.28 -11.12 -15.43
CA PRO A 26 3.27 -11.25 -16.47
C PRO A 26 3.17 -12.66 -17.05
N VAL A 27 4.29 -13.36 -17.24
CA VAL A 27 4.30 -14.72 -17.77
C VAL A 27 3.63 -15.70 -16.80
N LEU A 28 3.92 -15.60 -15.50
CA LEU A 28 3.26 -16.39 -14.46
C LEU A 28 1.76 -16.11 -14.41
N LEU A 29 1.37 -14.84 -14.45
CA LEU A 29 -0.05 -14.45 -14.50
C LEU A 29 -0.73 -15.01 -15.76
N TYR A 30 -0.07 -14.95 -16.92
CA TYR A 30 -0.59 -15.50 -18.16
C TYR A 30 -0.74 -17.03 -18.10
N MET A 31 0.24 -17.75 -17.54
CA MET A 31 0.14 -19.19 -17.34
C MET A 31 -1.01 -19.55 -16.40
N LEU A 32 -1.22 -18.78 -15.33
CA LEU A 32 -2.32 -19.00 -14.41
C LEU A 32 -3.68 -18.78 -15.10
N ILE A 33 -3.83 -17.65 -15.79
CA ILE A 33 -5.07 -17.25 -16.48
C ILE A 33 -5.40 -18.22 -17.63
N ARG A 34 -4.38 -18.74 -18.33
CA ARG A 34 -4.60 -19.71 -19.42
C ARG A 34 -5.13 -21.05 -18.93
N ASN A 35 -4.79 -21.46 -17.71
CA ASN A 35 -5.25 -22.72 -17.11
C ASN A 35 -6.57 -22.55 -16.33
N LEU A 36 -7.10 -21.34 -16.22
CA LEU A 36 -8.39 -21.07 -15.61
C LEU A 36 -9.51 -21.35 -16.61
N ASP A 37 -10.47 -22.18 -16.21
CA ASP A 37 -11.72 -22.33 -16.95
C ASP A 37 -12.58 -21.08 -16.73
N TRP A 38 -12.72 -20.28 -17.78
CA TRP A 38 -13.50 -19.05 -17.74
C TRP A 38 -14.99 -19.29 -17.44
N ALA A 39 -15.51 -20.48 -17.74
CA ALA A 39 -16.88 -20.85 -17.37
C ALA A 39 -17.00 -21.02 -15.86
N GLU A 40 -16.05 -21.69 -15.23
CA GLU A 40 -15.97 -21.87 -13.78
C GLU A 40 -15.78 -20.53 -13.05
N VAL A 41 -14.97 -19.62 -13.60
CA VAL A 41 -14.80 -18.25 -13.06
C VAL A 41 -16.11 -17.48 -13.10
N ARG A 42 -16.84 -17.53 -14.23
CA ARG A 42 -18.10 -16.80 -14.38
C ARG A 42 -19.19 -17.36 -13.48
N GLN A 43 -19.23 -18.69 -13.31
CA GLN A 43 -20.17 -19.36 -12.43
C GLN A 43 -19.86 -19.08 -10.96
N SER A 44 -18.58 -19.11 -10.57
CA SER A 44 -18.14 -18.68 -9.23
C SER A 44 -18.49 -17.23 -8.95
N LEU A 45 -18.34 -16.33 -9.93
CA LEU A 45 -18.74 -14.92 -9.80
C LEU A 45 -20.25 -14.75 -9.65
N SER A 46 -21.08 -15.58 -10.31
CA SER A 46 -22.54 -15.53 -10.17
C SER A 46 -23.06 -16.20 -8.91
N ASP A 47 -22.36 -17.22 -8.39
CA ASP A 47 -22.70 -17.93 -7.15
C ASP A 47 -22.22 -17.19 -5.90
N TYR A 48 -21.49 -16.08 -6.05
CA TYR A 48 -21.11 -15.25 -4.92
C TYR A 48 -22.36 -14.72 -4.21
N SER A 49 -22.60 -15.24 -3.01
CA SER A 49 -23.72 -14.78 -2.19
C SER A 49 -23.56 -13.28 -1.87
N ALA A 50 -24.67 -12.54 -1.94
CA ALA A 50 -24.70 -11.13 -1.55
C ALA A 50 -24.21 -10.91 -0.10
N GLN A 51 -24.35 -11.93 0.76
CA GLN A 51 -23.87 -11.93 2.13
C GLN A 51 -22.34 -11.96 2.21
N THR A 52 -21.67 -12.77 1.38
CA THR A 52 -20.20 -12.78 1.28
C THR A 52 -19.69 -11.42 0.78
N LEU A 53 -20.39 -10.82 -0.19
CA LEU A 53 -20.06 -9.49 -0.70
C LEU A 53 -20.21 -8.41 0.39
N LEU A 54 -21.28 -8.46 1.18
CA LEU A 54 -21.53 -7.55 2.29
C LEU A 54 -20.44 -7.66 3.37
N VAL A 55 -20.06 -8.89 3.75
CA VAL A 55 -18.97 -9.13 4.70
C VAL A 55 -17.65 -8.57 4.16
N GLY A 56 -17.35 -8.79 2.88
CA GLY A 56 -16.17 -8.21 2.23
C GLY A 56 -16.16 -6.68 2.29
N VAL A 57 -17.29 -6.03 2.00
CA VAL A 57 -17.44 -4.57 2.10
C VAL A 57 -17.24 -4.09 3.54
N LEU A 58 -17.82 -4.77 4.53
CA LEU A 58 -17.66 -4.42 5.94
C LEU A 58 -16.20 -4.54 6.40
N ILE A 59 -15.49 -5.58 5.97
CA ILE A 59 -14.06 -5.75 6.27
C ILE A 59 -13.26 -4.63 5.63
N VAL A 60 -13.52 -4.29 4.36
CA VAL A 60 -12.87 -3.16 3.68
C VAL A 60 -13.11 -1.86 4.44
N LEU A 61 -14.36 -1.56 4.82
CA LEU A 61 -14.69 -0.38 5.60
C LEU A 61 -13.97 -0.36 6.95
N ALA A 62 -13.90 -1.50 7.66
CA ALA A 62 -13.16 -1.62 8.89
C ALA A 62 -11.65 -1.37 8.70
N SER A 63 -11.04 -1.92 7.64
CA SER A 63 -9.63 -1.65 7.31
C SER A 63 -9.38 -0.17 7.02
N TYR A 64 -10.26 0.49 6.27
CA TYR A 64 -10.16 1.93 5.99
C TYR A 64 -10.36 2.78 7.25
N LEU A 65 -11.25 2.37 8.17
CA LEU A 65 -11.46 3.03 9.45
C LEU A 65 -10.23 2.90 10.36
N VAL A 66 -9.66 1.70 10.47
CA VAL A 66 -8.43 1.46 11.24
C VAL A 66 -7.28 2.29 10.66
N PHE A 67 -7.14 2.33 9.34
CA PHE A 67 -6.11 3.12 8.67
C PHE A 67 -6.31 4.63 8.88
N SER A 68 -7.55 5.11 8.83
CA SER A 68 -7.91 6.49 9.15
C SER A 68 -7.66 6.83 10.63
N GLY A 69 -7.86 5.86 11.53
CA GLY A 69 -7.56 5.97 12.96
C GLY A 69 -6.08 6.18 13.23
N TYR A 70 -5.19 5.48 12.50
CA TYR A 70 -3.74 5.72 12.59
C TYR A 70 -3.35 7.14 12.16
N ASP A 71 -3.99 7.69 11.13
CA ASP A 71 -3.73 9.06 10.68
C ASP A 71 -4.22 10.10 11.70
N LEU A 72 -5.31 9.80 12.42
CA LEU A 72 -5.78 10.59 13.57
C LEU A 72 -4.82 10.52 14.77
N LEU A 73 -4.25 9.35 15.06
CA LEU A 73 -3.22 9.19 16.10
C LEU A 73 -1.94 9.93 15.72
N GLY A 74 -1.55 9.87 14.44
CA GLY A 74 -0.44 10.63 13.89
C GLY A 74 -0.62 12.14 14.01
N ARG A 75 -1.86 12.65 13.85
CA ARG A 75 -2.20 14.04 14.15
C ARG A 75 -1.92 14.41 15.62
N HIS A 76 -2.29 13.53 16.56
CA HIS A 76 -2.05 13.75 17.99
C HIS A 76 -0.55 13.76 18.30
N TYR A 77 0.22 12.86 17.67
CA TYR A 77 1.67 12.76 17.83
C TYR A 77 2.43 13.94 17.21
N SER A 78 2.00 14.42 16.04
CA SER A 78 2.64 15.52 15.31
C SER A 78 2.19 16.93 15.75
N ARG A 79 1.27 17.06 16.72
CA ARG A 79 0.72 18.33 17.26
C ARG A 79 0.32 19.35 16.17
N HIS A 80 -0.16 18.89 15.02
CA HIS A 80 -0.52 19.78 13.92
C HIS A 80 -2.02 20.12 13.91
N HIS A 81 -2.32 21.40 13.68
CA HIS A 81 -3.65 22.01 13.84
C HIS A 81 -4.65 21.71 12.70
N LEU A 82 -4.38 20.73 11.82
CA LEU A 82 -5.34 20.44 10.75
C LEU A 82 -6.56 19.69 11.28
N PRO A 83 -7.78 20.10 10.87
CA PRO A 83 -9.00 19.43 11.31
C PRO A 83 -9.08 18.00 10.75
N ALA A 84 -9.49 17.05 11.60
CA ALA A 84 -9.62 15.62 11.25
C ALA A 84 -10.45 15.38 9.97
N ARG A 85 -11.42 16.25 9.68
CA ARG A 85 -12.25 16.21 8.47
C ARG A 85 -11.48 16.39 7.15
N GLN A 86 -10.30 17.02 7.18
CA GLN A 86 -9.45 17.16 6.00
C GLN A 86 -8.43 16.03 5.89
N VAL A 87 -7.95 15.51 7.02
CA VAL A 87 -6.95 14.45 7.10
C VAL A 87 -7.53 13.09 6.66
N MET A 88 -8.74 12.78 7.09
CA MET A 88 -9.41 11.50 6.83
C MET A 88 -9.60 11.18 5.32
N PRO A 89 -10.19 12.07 4.49
CA PRO A 89 -10.32 11.81 3.05
C PRO A 89 -8.96 11.77 2.34
N VAL A 90 -7.96 12.54 2.79
CA VAL A 90 -6.61 12.49 2.22
C VAL A 90 -5.94 11.14 2.48
N ALA A 91 -6.03 10.64 3.71
CA ALA A 91 -5.51 9.32 4.08
C ALA A 91 -6.21 8.20 3.31
N MET A 92 -7.52 8.29 3.17
CA MET A 92 -8.36 7.35 2.43
C MET A 92 -8.01 7.30 0.94
N VAL A 93 -7.85 8.46 0.29
CA VAL A 93 -7.39 8.55 -1.10
C VAL A 93 -5.97 8.02 -1.24
N CYS A 94 -5.04 8.41 -0.34
CA CYS A 94 -3.67 7.91 -0.38
C CYS A 94 -3.63 6.38 -0.19
N TYR A 95 -4.48 5.80 0.65
CA TYR A 95 -4.55 4.35 0.84
C TYR A 95 -5.15 3.63 -0.39
N ALA A 96 -6.21 4.17 -0.98
CA ALA A 96 -6.75 3.64 -2.23
C ALA A 96 -5.72 3.67 -3.37
N PHE A 97 -5.00 4.78 -3.53
CA PHE A 97 -3.92 4.89 -4.50
C PHE A 97 -2.73 3.99 -4.16
N ASN A 98 -2.41 3.79 -2.88
CA ASN A 98 -1.36 2.86 -2.44
C ASN A 98 -1.69 1.39 -2.76
N LEU A 99 -2.97 1.01 -2.77
CA LEU A 99 -3.41 -0.33 -3.16
C LEU A 99 -3.46 -0.53 -4.68
N ASN A 100 -3.78 0.52 -5.44
CA ASN A 100 -3.90 0.44 -6.90
C ASN A 100 -2.58 0.75 -7.65
N PHE A 101 -1.70 1.54 -7.04
CA PHE A 101 -0.40 1.91 -7.60
C PHE A 101 0.72 1.51 -6.65
N THR A 102 1.95 1.50 -7.15
CA THR A 102 3.12 1.25 -6.32
C THR A 102 3.19 2.22 -5.13
N THR A 103 3.63 1.70 -3.98
CA THR A 103 3.78 2.42 -2.71
C THR A 103 4.46 3.78 -2.84
N TRP A 104 5.43 3.90 -3.75
CA TRP A 104 6.14 5.14 -4.03
C TRP A 104 5.26 6.24 -4.62
N ILE A 105 4.44 5.92 -5.63
CA ILE A 105 3.62 6.89 -6.36
C ILE A 105 2.31 7.13 -5.59
N GLY A 106 1.60 6.05 -5.25
CA GLY A 106 0.30 6.13 -4.61
C GLY A 106 0.35 6.42 -3.11
N GLY A 107 1.38 5.93 -2.42
CA GLY A 107 1.50 6.06 -0.96
C GLY A 107 2.32 7.27 -0.52
N VAL A 108 3.54 7.45 -1.04
CA VAL A 108 4.47 8.48 -0.56
C VAL A 108 4.25 9.80 -1.31
N ALA A 109 4.33 9.80 -2.65
CA ALA A 109 4.28 11.03 -3.45
C ALA A 109 2.94 11.78 -3.32
N MET A 110 1.81 11.07 -3.40
CA MET A 110 0.48 11.67 -3.23
C MET A 110 0.29 12.27 -1.83
N ARG A 111 0.78 11.57 -0.81
CA ARG A 111 0.65 11.99 0.58
C ARG A 111 1.46 13.27 0.85
N TYR A 112 2.71 13.35 0.38
CA TYR A 112 3.47 14.60 0.39
C TYR A 112 2.77 15.72 -0.38
N ARG A 113 2.27 15.45 -1.59
CA ARG A 113 1.62 16.46 -2.44
C ARG A 113 0.35 17.04 -1.81
N LEU A 114 -0.52 16.20 -1.25
CA LEU A 114 -1.77 16.65 -0.62
C LEU A 114 -1.51 17.35 0.72
N TYR A 115 -0.62 16.83 1.57
CA TYR A 115 -0.32 17.48 2.85
C TYR A 115 0.43 18.82 2.66
N MET A 116 1.34 18.91 1.69
CA MET A 116 2.00 20.19 1.39
C MET A 116 1.02 21.23 0.82
N ARG A 117 0.02 20.80 0.02
CA ARG A 117 -1.07 21.69 -0.44
C ARG A 117 -1.96 22.19 0.69
N LEU A 118 -2.07 21.42 1.77
CA LEU A 118 -2.80 21.79 2.99
C LEU A 118 -1.95 22.61 3.97
N GLY A 119 -0.73 23.01 3.58
CA GLY A 119 0.14 23.89 4.37
C GLY A 119 1.02 23.17 5.41
N LEU A 120 1.06 21.83 5.42
CA LEU A 120 2.01 21.10 6.27
C LEU A 120 3.43 21.14 5.68
N SER A 121 4.43 21.36 6.53
CA SER A 121 5.83 21.20 6.11
C SER A 121 6.17 19.72 5.89
N ALA A 122 7.04 19.45 4.93
CA ALA A 122 7.54 18.11 4.66
C ALA A 122 8.18 17.46 5.90
N SER A 123 8.76 18.26 6.81
CA SER A 123 9.33 17.80 8.08
C SER A 123 8.31 17.17 9.05
N THR A 124 7.03 17.46 8.90
CA THR A 124 5.95 16.87 9.71
C THR A 124 5.35 15.63 9.04
N VAL A 125 5.42 15.54 7.71
CA VAL A 125 4.91 14.40 6.94
C VAL A 125 5.85 13.19 7.02
N THR A 126 7.17 13.42 7.09
CA THR A 126 8.15 12.32 7.17
C THR A 126 8.00 11.43 8.40
N PRO A 127 7.92 11.96 9.64
CA PRO A 127 7.76 11.13 10.84
C PRO A 127 6.41 10.38 10.85
N LEU A 128 5.35 11.01 10.34
CA LEU A 128 4.03 10.39 10.18
C LEU A 128 4.10 9.18 9.26
N LEU A 129 4.70 9.34 8.07
CA LEU A 129 4.91 8.26 7.12
C LEU A 129 5.75 7.13 7.71
N SER A 130 6.83 7.46 8.42
CA SER A 130 7.68 6.48 9.09
C SER A 130 6.91 5.68 10.13
N LEU A 131 6.08 6.34 10.95
CA LEU A 131 5.24 5.68 11.95
C LEU A 131 4.25 4.71 11.26
N ILE A 132 3.56 5.16 10.20
CA ILE A 132 2.58 4.34 9.48
C ILE A 132 3.24 3.11 8.84
N LEU A 133 4.40 3.28 8.21
CA LEU A 133 5.16 2.17 7.63
C LEU A 133 5.61 1.19 8.72
N LEU A 134 6.16 1.69 9.82
CA LEU A 134 6.62 0.86 10.92
C LEU A 134 5.47 0.07 11.54
N THR A 135 4.36 0.72 11.89
CA THR A 135 3.17 0.07 12.46
C THR A 135 2.57 -0.95 11.52
N ASN A 136 2.53 -0.67 10.21
CA ASN A 136 2.03 -1.62 9.22
C ASN A 136 2.90 -2.88 9.14
N TRP A 137 4.23 -2.71 9.06
CA TRP A 137 5.16 -3.84 8.98
C TRP A 137 5.22 -4.64 10.27
N THR A 138 5.21 -3.98 11.44
CA THR A 138 5.13 -4.69 12.73
C THR A 138 3.84 -5.49 12.84
N GLY A 139 2.71 -4.93 12.42
CA GLY A 139 1.43 -5.65 12.39
C GLY A 139 1.51 -6.91 11.52
N HIS A 140 2.07 -6.82 10.31
CA HIS A 140 2.23 -7.98 9.43
C HIS A 140 3.20 -9.01 9.99
N MET A 141 4.34 -8.59 10.56
CA MET A 141 5.30 -9.51 11.18
C MET A 141 4.71 -10.22 12.40
N ALA A 142 3.97 -9.51 13.25
CA ALA A 142 3.30 -10.10 14.40
C ALA A 142 2.21 -11.09 13.97
N LEU A 143 1.39 -10.72 12.97
CA LEU A 143 0.37 -11.60 12.43
C LEU A 143 0.99 -12.86 11.81
N ALA A 144 2.03 -12.70 10.98
CA ALA A 144 2.78 -13.81 10.41
C ALA A 144 3.36 -14.72 11.52
N GLY A 145 3.90 -14.12 12.58
CA GLY A 145 4.39 -14.86 13.75
C GLY A 145 3.30 -15.67 14.44
N VAL A 146 2.07 -15.17 14.54
CA VAL A 146 0.95 -15.92 15.14
C VAL A 146 0.40 -16.99 14.20
N THR A 147 0.35 -16.75 12.89
CA THR A 147 -0.23 -17.69 11.92
C THR A 147 0.72 -18.82 11.51
N PHE A 148 2.03 -18.58 11.55
CA PHE A 148 3.06 -19.56 11.15
C PHE A 148 3.83 -20.16 12.33
N ALA A 149 3.52 -19.78 13.58
CA ALA A 149 4.01 -20.47 14.79
C ALA A 149 3.16 -21.70 15.09
#